data_AF-A0A285EDE6-F1
#
_entry.id   AF-A0A285EDE6-F1
#
_cell.length_a   1.000
_cell.length_b   1.000
_cell.length_c   1.000
_cell.angle_alpha   90.00
_cell.angle_beta   90.00
_cell.angle_gamma   90.00
#
_symmetry.space_group_name_H-M   'P 1'
#
loop_
_entity.id
_entity.type
_entity.pdbx_description
1 polymer ?
#
loop_
_entity_poly.entity_id
_entity_poly.type
_entity_poly.pdbx_seq_one_letter_code
_entity_poly.pdbx_strand_id
1 'polypeptide(L)'
;MTIRVLCAMRGSVVGVTALRQLASPTGLRPGDHVFWTFDDPSDFSAAVLPYLDEGRRLSEQLLLIGASRVALLGALASLPGRDEMLASGQLEVRLMAEIVDPARGLEPVEQVESYRGEVAAALGRGRTGLRVAADVTTLAQRGSVDRRQLHVYERLADGMTATVALTALCLYDSSLDDDVLRPLAVLHPDQHHGGREPLGCLCERGPWLSLRGEVDQSLADAVLRALVDVTRDAPGEVVLDLADLDFLDVAGARMLATAVRLLGEVGVHLRMVRARRLVGRCLELFDLADGQAICT
;
A
#
# COMPACT_ATOMS: atom_id res chain seq x y z
N MET A 1 3.19 -50.94 -16.54
CA MET A 1 2.94 -50.74 -15.10
C MET A 1 3.91 -49.66 -14.65
N THR A 2 3.49 -48.40 -14.70
CA THR A 2 4.39 -47.24 -14.53
C THR A 2 3.75 -46.31 -13.51
N ILE A 3 4.28 -46.33 -12.29
CA ILE A 3 3.79 -45.54 -11.16
C ILE A 3 4.40 -44.12 -11.29
N ARG A 4 3.55 -43.14 -11.59
CA ARG A 4 3.87 -41.71 -11.47
C ARG A 4 3.78 -41.33 -9.99
N VAL A 5 4.91 -40.99 -9.39
CA VAL A 5 4.98 -40.33 -8.09
C VAL A 5 4.63 -38.86 -8.30
N LEU A 6 3.42 -38.46 -7.91
CA LEU A 6 3.01 -37.06 -7.84
C LEU A 6 3.54 -36.49 -6.51
N CYS A 7 4.61 -35.70 -6.58
CA CYS A 7 5.08 -34.92 -5.44
C CYS A 7 4.14 -33.72 -5.26
N ALA A 8 3.29 -33.78 -4.23
CA ALA A 8 2.42 -32.67 -3.85
C ALA A 8 3.26 -31.60 -3.15
N MET A 9 3.60 -30.53 -3.86
CA MET A 9 4.07 -29.31 -3.22
C MET A 9 2.88 -28.63 -2.55
N ARG A 10 2.82 -28.72 -1.22
CA ARG A 10 1.95 -27.88 -0.39
C ARG A 10 2.47 -26.45 -0.49
N GLY A 11 1.81 -25.62 -1.29
CA GLY A 11 1.98 -24.17 -1.22
C GLY A 11 1.54 -23.69 0.16
N SER A 12 2.47 -23.11 0.91
CA SER A 12 2.17 -22.39 2.14
C SER A 12 1.34 -21.17 1.77
N VAL A 13 0.09 -21.12 2.21
CA VAL A 13 -0.73 -19.90 2.17
C VAL A 13 -0.03 -18.91 3.10
N VAL A 14 0.69 -17.94 2.53
CA VAL A 14 1.28 -16.83 3.28
C VAL A 14 0.12 -16.12 3.98
N GLY A 15 0.25 -15.98 5.30
CA GLY A 15 -0.78 -15.46 6.18
C GLY A 15 -1.23 -14.07 5.74
N VAL A 16 -2.55 -13.90 5.70
CA VAL A 16 -3.25 -12.66 5.44
C VAL A 16 -2.92 -11.69 6.59
N THR A 17 -2.17 -10.62 6.33
CA THR A 17 -1.96 -9.58 7.34
C THR A 17 -3.29 -8.89 7.63
N ALA A 18 -3.74 -8.92 8.88
CA ALA A 18 -4.92 -8.20 9.35
C ALA A 18 -4.68 -6.69 9.21
N LEU A 19 -5.76 -5.91 9.04
CA LEU A 19 -5.71 -4.45 9.12
C LEU A 19 -5.10 -4.05 10.47
N ARG A 20 -4.02 -3.27 10.45
CA ARG A 20 -3.23 -2.93 11.64
C ARG A 20 -3.14 -1.45 11.84
N GLN A 21 -3.57 -0.98 13.01
CA GLN A 21 -3.22 0.35 13.50
C GLN A 21 -1.80 0.29 14.09
N LEU A 22 -0.91 1.16 13.60
CA LEU A 22 0.45 1.25 14.11
C LEU A 22 0.59 2.41 15.10
N ALA A 23 1.07 2.08 16.30
CA ALA A 23 1.46 3.06 17.31
C ALA A 23 2.96 3.43 17.25
N SER A 24 3.75 2.69 16.48
CA SER A 24 5.20 2.88 16.35
C SER A 24 5.64 2.54 14.93
N PRO A 25 6.64 3.26 14.38
CA PRO A 25 7.20 2.98 13.06
C PRO A 25 8.24 1.83 13.12
N THR A 26 8.19 0.96 14.13
CA THR A 26 9.16 -0.13 14.35
C THR A 26 8.44 -1.45 14.64
N GLY A 27 9.18 -2.56 14.68
CA GLY A 27 8.62 -3.92 14.74
C GLY A 27 8.15 -4.42 13.37
N LEU A 28 8.56 -3.73 12.30
CA LEU A 28 8.17 -4.01 10.93
C LEU A 28 9.10 -5.03 10.29
N ARG A 29 8.55 -5.84 9.40
CA ARG A 29 9.23 -6.95 8.74
C ARG A 29 9.16 -6.80 7.23
N PRO A 30 10.05 -7.48 6.48
CA PRO A 30 9.90 -7.58 5.04
C PRO A 30 8.49 -8.07 4.67
N GLY A 31 7.83 -7.35 3.77
CA GLY A 31 6.40 -7.52 3.48
C GLY A 31 5.53 -6.36 3.93
N ASP A 32 5.90 -5.65 4.99
CA ASP A 32 5.08 -4.55 5.52
C ASP A 32 5.17 -3.31 4.61
N HIS A 33 4.00 -2.78 4.26
CA HIS A 33 3.81 -1.56 3.48
C HIS A 33 2.93 -0.59 4.26
N VAL A 34 3.57 0.44 4.81
CA VAL A 34 2.97 1.28 5.86
C VAL A 34 2.58 2.65 5.34
N PHE A 35 1.32 3.03 5.55
CA PHE A 35 0.87 4.40 5.47
C PHE A 35 1.15 5.12 6.79
N TRP A 36 1.89 6.22 6.77
CA TRP A 36 2.23 6.99 7.97
C TRP A 36 2.05 8.49 7.76
N THR A 37 1.20 9.13 8.56
CA THR A 37 1.12 10.60 8.55
C THR A 37 2.09 11.23 9.54
N PHE A 38 2.63 12.40 9.20
CA PHE A 38 3.38 13.24 10.13
C PHE A 38 2.87 14.69 10.09
N ASP A 39 2.96 15.40 11.21
CA ASP A 39 2.44 16.77 11.33
C ASP A 39 3.47 17.86 11.01
N ASP A 40 4.74 17.61 11.33
CA ASP A 40 5.82 18.58 11.18
C ASP A 40 7.20 17.90 11.02
N PRO A 41 8.28 18.65 10.73
CA PRO A 41 9.61 18.06 10.56
C PRO A 41 10.16 17.30 11.79
N SER A 42 9.74 17.65 13.00
CA SER A 42 10.11 16.94 14.22
C SER A 42 9.41 15.59 14.29
N ASP A 43 8.12 15.54 13.95
CA ASP A 43 7.34 14.32 13.89
C ASP A 43 7.82 13.38 12.76
N PHE A 44 8.14 13.93 11.59
CA PHE A 44 8.82 13.20 10.51
C PHE A 44 10.12 12.54 11.00
N SER A 45 10.96 13.30 11.72
CA SER A 45 12.20 12.79 12.30
C SER A 45 11.94 11.71 13.35
N ALA A 46 10.92 11.89 14.21
CA ALA A 46 10.51 10.92 15.22
C ALA A 46 10.01 9.60 14.61
N ALA A 47 9.46 9.63 13.40
CA ALA A 47 9.11 8.43 12.64
C ALA A 47 10.33 7.76 11.99
N VAL A 48 11.13 8.54 11.27
CA VAL A 48 12.24 8.04 10.43
C VAL A 48 13.41 7.48 11.25
N LEU A 49 13.81 8.16 12.32
CA LEU A 49 14.97 7.77 13.12
C LEU A 49 14.88 6.34 13.69
N PRO A 50 13.85 5.98 14.48
CA PRO A 50 13.74 4.63 15.04
C PRO A 50 13.52 3.56 13.96
N TYR A 51 12.80 3.89 12.87
CA TYR A 51 12.59 2.98 11.74
C TYR A 51 13.90 2.60 11.04
N LEU A 52 14.76 3.59 10.74
CA LEU A 52 16.04 3.35 10.10
C LEU A 52 17.06 2.70 11.05
N ASP A 53 17.02 3.03 12.34
CA ASP A 53 17.87 2.37 13.34
C ASP A 53 17.51 0.89 13.55
N GLU A 54 16.22 0.52 13.40
CA GLU A 54 15.80 -0.89 13.31
C GLU A 54 16.44 -1.59 12.12
N GLY A 55 16.34 -1.02 10.91
CA GLY A 55 16.97 -1.62 9.73
C GLY A 55 18.48 -1.71 9.83
N ARG A 56 19.13 -0.72 10.46
CA ARG A 56 20.57 -0.77 10.78
C ARG A 56 20.91 -1.99 11.64
N ARG A 57 20.16 -2.25 12.71
CA ARG A 57 20.36 -3.43 13.58
C ARG A 57 20.13 -4.74 12.84
N LEU A 58 19.19 -4.75 11.89
CA LEU A 58 18.89 -5.91 11.05
C LEU A 58 19.85 -6.08 9.87
N SER A 59 20.84 -5.20 9.72
CA SER A 59 21.80 -5.20 8.60
C SER A 59 21.13 -5.06 7.22
N GLU A 60 20.05 -4.30 7.14
CA GLU A 60 19.36 -3.97 5.89
C GLU A 60 20.09 -2.83 5.15
N GLN A 61 19.83 -2.73 3.84
CA GLN A 61 20.09 -1.53 3.06
C GLN A 61 19.03 -0.48 3.42
N LEU A 62 19.44 0.75 3.66
CA LEU A 62 18.56 1.84 4.10
C LEU A 62 18.44 2.89 2.99
N LEU A 63 17.21 3.33 2.74
CA LEU A 63 16.93 4.36 1.76
C LEU A 63 15.93 5.37 2.35
N LEU A 64 16.33 6.64 2.40
CA LEU A 64 15.48 7.76 2.77
C LEU A 64 15.21 8.64 1.53
N ILE A 65 13.94 8.87 1.23
CA ILE A 65 13.50 9.67 0.08
C ILE A 65 12.67 10.86 0.58
N GLY A 66 12.87 12.02 -0.04
CA GLY A 66 11.98 13.18 0.18
C GLY A 66 12.34 14.39 -0.66
N ALA A 67 11.79 15.55 -0.33
CA ALA A 67 11.87 16.74 -1.20
C ALA A 67 13.18 17.53 -1.10
N SER A 68 13.85 17.52 0.06
CA SER A 68 14.99 18.40 0.35
C SER A 68 16.13 17.66 1.03
N ARG A 69 17.29 17.62 0.39
CA ARG A 69 18.49 16.93 0.92
C ARG A 69 18.90 17.51 2.27
N VAL A 70 18.81 18.82 2.44
CA VAL A 70 19.14 19.50 3.71
C VAL A 70 18.17 19.06 4.80
N ALA A 71 16.87 19.01 4.53
CA ALA A 71 15.87 18.57 5.50
C ALA A 71 16.05 17.10 5.88
N LEU A 72 16.30 16.22 4.89
CA LEU A 72 16.53 14.80 5.13
C LEU A 72 17.79 14.54 5.96
N LEU A 73 18.90 15.23 5.66
CA LEU A 73 20.12 15.12 6.47
C LEU A 73 19.93 15.69 7.89
N GLY A 74 19.11 16.74 8.03
CA GLY A 74 18.69 17.28 9.32
C GLY A 74 17.88 16.28 10.14
N ALA A 75 16.90 15.60 9.53
CA ALA A 75 16.11 14.55 10.18
C ALA A 75 16.98 13.38 10.66
N LEU A 76 18.05 13.07 9.94
CA LEU A 76 19.00 12.00 10.29
C LEU A 76 20.01 12.40 11.38
N ALA A 77 20.01 13.64 11.89
CA ALA A 77 21.08 14.16 12.74
C ALA A 77 21.39 13.29 13.97
N SER A 78 20.36 12.68 14.56
CA SER A 78 20.46 11.87 15.78
C SER A 78 20.54 10.36 15.50
N LEU A 79 20.66 9.92 14.23
CA LEU A 79 20.72 8.50 13.88
C LEU A 79 22.08 7.88 14.28
N PRO A 80 22.11 6.82 15.10
CA PRO A 80 23.36 6.15 15.47
C PRO A 80 24.10 5.60 14.25
N GLY A 81 25.39 5.89 14.13
CA GLY A 81 26.24 5.41 13.02
C GLY A 81 25.92 6.04 11.66
N ARG A 82 25.17 7.16 11.62
CA ARG A 82 24.75 7.86 10.38
C ARG A 82 25.90 8.03 9.39
N ASP A 83 27.01 8.64 9.82
CA ASP A 83 28.09 9.03 8.91
C ASP A 83 28.82 7.81 8.32
N GLU A 84 29.00 6.75 9.11
CA GLU A 84 29.57 5.49 8.64
C GLU A 84 28.64 4.79 7.63
N MET A 85 27.33 4.81 7.88
CA MET A 85 26.35 4.25 6.96
C MET A 85 26.26 5.03 5.64
N LEU A 86 26.32 6.36 5.70
CA LEU A 86 26.38 7.20 4.50
C LEU A 86 27.67 6.94 3.72
N ALA A 87 28.82 6.91 4.39
CA ALA A 87 30.13 6.70 3.76
C ALA A 87 30.27 5.31 3.14
N SER A 88 29.72 4.28 3.78
CA SER A 88 29.72 2.90 3.27
C SER A 88 28.64 2.61 2.23
N GLY A 89 27.70 3.54 2.03
CA GLY A 89 26.53 3.36 1.17
C GLY A 89 25.49 2.39 1.73
N GLN A 90 25.53 2.08 3.03
CA GLN A 90 24.43 1.36 3.69
C GLN A 90 23.18 2.22 3.80
N LEU A 91 23.34 3.53 4.02
CA LEU A 91 22.25 4.50 4.04
C LEU A 91 22.40 5.41 2.84
N GLU A 92 21.35 5.47 2.01
CA GLU A 92 21.26 6.37 0.89
C GLU A 92 20.15 7.39 1.12
N VAL A 93 20.40 8.64 0.71
CA VAL A 93 19.41 9.72 0.73
C VAL A 93 19.20 10.16 -0.71
N ARG A 94 17.96 10.07 -1.21
CA ARG A 94 17.57 10.43 -2.58
C ARG A 94 16.47 11.47 -2.56
N LEU A 95 16.44 12.32 -3.58
CA LEU A 95 15.36 13.29 -3.75
C LEU A 95 14.22 12.67 -4.55
N MET A 96 12.99 13.01 -4.21
CA MET A 96 11.83 12.53 -4.99
C MET A 96 11.92 12.93 -6.46
N ALA A 97 12.45 14.13 -6.75
CA ALA A 97 12.68 14.62 -8.11
C ALA A 97 13.79 13.87 -8.88
N GLU A 98 14.65 13.10 -8.20
CA GLU A 98 15.62 12.21 -8.86
C GLU A 98 14.98 10.87 -9.28
N ILE A 99 13.82 10.56 -8.70
CA ILE A 99 13.10 9.29 -8.88
C ILE A 99 11.94 9.47 -9.86
N VAL A 100 11.14 10.51 -9.66
CA VAL A 100 9.99 10.85 -10.51
C VAL A 100 10.32 12.13 -11.26
N ASP A 101 10.49 12.01 -12.58
CA ASP A 101 10.68 13.16 -13.45
C ASP A 101 9.39 13.99 -13.48
N PRO A 102 9.43 15.27 -13.06
CA PRO A 102 8.24 16.12 -13.05
C PRO A 102 7.57 16.29 -14.42
N ALA A 103 8.33 16.16 -15.52
CA ALA A 103 7.81 16.28 -16.88
C ALA A 103 7.13 15.01 -17.38
N ARG A 104 7.60 13.83 -16.94
CA ARG A 104 7.03 12.53 -17.30
C ARG A 104 5.93 12.08 -16.34
N GLY A 105 5.96 12.53 -15.10
CA GLY A 105 5.10 12.04 -14.04
C GLY A 105 5.54 10.67 -13.51
N LEU A 106 4.65 10.05 -12.74
CA LEU A 106 4.90 8.75 -12.11
C LEU A 106 4.50 7.62 -13.06
N GLU A 107 5.45 6.76 -13.41
CA GLU A 107 5.19 5.50 -14.13
C GLU A 107 5.17 4.32 -13.14
N PRO A 108 3.99 3.81 -12.74
CA PRO A 108 3.87 2.88 -11.61
C PRO A 108 4.65 1.58 -11.77
N VAL A 109 4.62 0.99 -12.98
CA VAL A 109 5.29 -0.28 -13.27
C VAL A 109 6.80 -0.11 -13.28
N GLU A 110 7.32 0.94 -13.92
CA GLU A 110 8.75 1.25 -13.94
C GLU A 110 9.27 1.46 -12.51
N GLN A 111 8.52 2.17 -11.67
CA GLN A 111 8.91 2.46 -10.30
C GLN A 111 8.97 1.20 -9.42
N VAL A 112 8.01 0.29 -9.55
CA VAL A 112 8.01 -0.99 -8.83
C VAL A 112 9.16 -1.89 -9.27
N GLU A 113 9.43 -2.00 -10.58
CA GLU A 113 10.57 -2.77 -11.08
C GLU A 113 11.92 -2.17 -10.65
N SER A 114 12.02 -0.85 -10.54
CA SER A 114 13.19 -0.17 -9.97
C SER A 114 13.46 -0.63 -8.54
N TYR A 115 12.44 -0.64 -7.67
CA TYR A 115 12.60 -1.13 -6.29
C TYR A 115 12.94 -2.63 -6.23
N ARG A 116 12.43 -3.47 -7.13
CA ARG A 116 12.87 -4.88 -7.23
C ARG A 116 14.36 -4.98 -7.51
N GLY A 117 14.87 -4.13 -8.40
CA GLY A 117 16.30 -4.02 -8.70
C GLY A 117 17.13 -3.61 -7.47
N GLU A 118 16.65 -2.61 -6.72
CA GLU A 118 17.31 -2.14 -5.49
C GLU A 118 17.35 -3.23 -4.40
N VAL A 119 16.26 -3.99 -4.22
CA VAL A 119 16.24 -5.14 -3.30
C VAL A 119 17.26 -6.19 -3.74
N ALA A 120 17.30 -6.55 -5.04
CA ALA A 120 18.26 -7.51 -5.56
C ALA A 120 19.72 -7.04 -5.36
N ALA A 121 19.98 -5.74 -5.57
CA ALA A 121 21.30 -5.15 -5.33
C ALA A 121 21.69 -5.17 -3.84
N ALA A 122 20.76 -4.86 -2.94
CA ALA A 122 20.97 -4.93 -1.49
C ALA A 122 21.36 -6.35 -1.05
N LEU A 123 20.61 -7.36 -1.50
CA LEU A 123 20.92 -8.77 -1.24
C LEU A 123 22.27 -9.19 -1.83
N GLY A 124 22.60 -8.73 -3.04
CA GLY A 124 23.90 -8.95 -3.68
C GLY A 124 25.09 -8.36 -2.91
N ARG A 125 24.86 -7.28 -2.14
CA ARG A 125 25.84 -6.68 -1.22
C ARG A 125 25.89 -7.37 0.16
N GLY A 126 25.15 -8.47 0.35
CA GLY A 126 25.09 -9.21 1.61
C GLY A 126 24.19 -8.58 2.68
N ARG A 127 23.30 -7.65 2.30
CA ARG A 127 22.27 -7.12 3.21
C ARG A 127 21.12 -8.11 3.34
N THR A 128 20.35 -7.98 4.42
CA THR A 128 19.21 -8.86 4.71
C THR A 128 17.92 -8.45 3.98
N GLY A 129 17.86 -7.22 3.47
CA GLY A 129 16.73 -6.64 2.75
C GLY A 129 16.94 -5.16 2.46
N LEU A 130 15.91 -4.50 1.92
CA LEU A 130 15.83 -3.06 1.71
C LEU A 130 14.76 -2.47 2.63
N ARG A 131 15.11 -1.41 3.35
CA ARG A 131 14.19 -0.63 4.19
C ARG A 131 14.09 0.79 3.65
N VAL A 132 12.90 1.16 3.18
CA VAL A 132 12.63 2.46 2.55
C VAL A 132 11.74 3.29 3.45
N ALA A 133 12.15 4.52 3.73
CA ALA A 133 11.29 5.58 4.25
C ALA A 133 11.18 6.65 3.16
N ALA A 134 9.97 6.91 2.68
CA ALA A 134 9.73 7.86 1.60
C ALA A 134 8.71 8.91 2.01
N ASP A 135 9.10 10.18 1.98
CA ASP A 135 8.16 11.30 2.00
C ASP A 135 7.49 11.41 0.62
N VAL A 136 6.26 10.90 0.55
CA VAL A 136 5.43 10.84 -0.66
C VAL A 136 4.58 12.12 -0.81
N THR A 137 4.65 13.05 0.16
CA THR A 137 3.84 14.27 0.20
C THR A 137 3.88 15.03 -1.12
N THR A 138 5.06 15.20 -1.72
CA THR A 138 5.22 15.93 -2.98
C THR A 138 4.49 15.27 -4.15
N LEU A 139 4.45 13.94 -4.23
CA LEU A 139 3.65 13.22 -5.24
C LEU A 139 2.16 13.32 -4.92
N ALA A 140 1.82 13.34 -3.64
CA ALA A 140 0.45 13.43 -3.20
C ALA A 140 -0.14 14.85 -3.29
N GLN A 141 0.65 15.90 -3.56
CA GLN A 141 0.12 17.25 -3.76
C GLN A 141 -0.70 17.36 -5.05
N ARG A 142 -1.77 18.17 -4.99
CA ARG A 142 -2.65 18.39 -6.16
C ARG A 142 -1.85 18.97 -7.32
N GLY A 143 -1.97 18.35 -8.49
CA GLY A 143 -1.31 18.77 -9.73
C GLY A 143 0.16 18.34 -9.85
N SER A 144 0.70 17.58 -8.89
CA SER A 144 2.08 17.06 -8.96
C SER A 144 2.21 15.88 -9.93
N VAL A 145 1.43 14.84 -9.70
CA VAL A 145 1.26 13.70 -10.63
C VAL A 145 -0.22 13.41 -10.80
N ASP A 146 -0.55 12.58 -11.81
CA ASP A 146 -1.90 12.03 -11.88
C ASP A 146 -2.17 11.20 -10.62
N ARG A 147 -3.19 11.60 -9.85
CA ARG A 147 -3.62 10.91 -8.62
C ARG A 147 -3.83 9.42 -8.88
N ARG A 148 -4.37 9.09 -10.05
CA ARG A 148 -4.63 7.72 -10.45
C ARG A 148 -3.33 6.91 -10.53
N GLN A 149 -2.28 7.47 -11.13
CA GLN A 149 -0.97 6.81 -11.22
C GLN A 149 -0.42 6.53 -9.83
N LEU A 150 -0.58 7.46 -8.87
CA LEU A 150 -0.17 7.22 -7.48
C LEU A 150 -0.94 6.06 -6.84
N HIS A 151 -2.27 6.00 -6.99
CA HIS A 151 -3.05 4.87 -6.46
C HIS A 151 -2.66 3.53 -7.08
N VAL A 152 -2.41 3.50 -8.40
CA VAL A 152 -1.92 2.31 -9.10
C VAL A 152 -0.54 1.91 -8.58
N TYR A 153 0.36 2.87 -8.35
CA TYR A 153 1.67 2.63 -7.77
C TYR A 153 1.56 2.03 -6.37
N GLU A 154 0.77 2.61 -5.45
CA GLU A 154 0.66 2.08 -4.08
C GLU A 154 0.11 0.65 -4.07
N ARG A 155 -0.88 0.35 -4.94
CA ARG A 155 -1.43 -1.00 -5.10
C ARG A 155 -0.38 -1.99 -5.62
N LEU A 156 0.44 -1.59 -6.59
CA LEU A 156 1.53 -2.44 -7.10
C LEU A 156 2.68 -2.56 -6.09
N ALA A 157 2.92 -1.52 -5.28
CA ALA A 157 3.93 -1.52 -4.23
C ALA A 157 3.57 -2.50 -3.11
N ASP A 158 2.31 -2.52 -2.66
CA ASP A 158 1.78 -3.50 -1.69
C ASP A 158 1.95 -4.95 -2.20
N GLY A 159 1.57 -5.21 -3.46
CA GLY A 159 1.79 -6.52 -4.08
C GLY A 159 3.28 -6.88 -4.20
N MET A 160 4.14 -5.89 -4.47
CA MET A 160 5.58 -6.08 -4.53
C MET A 160 6.17 -6.41 -3.16
N THR A 161 5.91 -5.62 -2.12
CA THR A 161 6.50 -5.79 -0.78
C THR A 161 6.23 -7.20 -0.25
N ALA A 162 5.06 -7.76 -0.51
CA ALA A 162 4.69 -9.13 -0.14
C ALA A 162 5.57 -10.24 -0.80
N THR A 163 6.34 -9.93 -1.84
CA THR A 163 7.09 -10.90 -2.66
C THR A 163 8.62 -10.75 -2.59
N VAL A 164 9.12 -9.64 -2.06
CA VAL A 164 10.57 -9.37 -1.98
C VAL A 164 10.96 -8.90 -0.59
N ALA A 165 12.25 -8.91 -0.27
CA ALA A 165 12.77 -8.47 1.03
C ALA A 165 12.76 -6.93 1.17
N LEU A 166 11.58 -6.33 1.07
CA LEU A 166 11.34 -4.89 1.17
C LEU A 166 10.43 -4.59 2.37
N THR A 167 10.83 -3.61 3.17
CA THR A 167 9.98 -2.98 4.19
C THR A 167 9.81 -1.51 3.79
N ALA A 168 8.58 -1.03 3.67
CA ALA A 168 8.29 0.30 3.15
C ALA A 168 7.46 1.13 4.13
N LEU A 169 7.92 2.35 4.40
CA LEU A 169 7.25 3.37 5.18
C LEU A 169 6.96 4.56 4.26
N CYS A 170 5.71 4.70 3.82
CA CYS A 170 5.22 5.80 3.01
C CYS A 170 4.70 6.90 3.93
N LEU A 171 5.45 8.00 3.99
CA LEU A 171 5.19 9.15 4.86
C LEU A 171 4.43 10.24 4.10
N TYR A 172 3.41 10.81 4.74
CA TYR A 172 2.59 11.89 4.20
C TYR A 172 2.39 13.00 5.22
N ASP A 173 2.55 14.25 4.80
CA ASP A 173 2.23 15.42 5.61
C ASP A 173 0.71 15.46 5.88
N SER A 174 0.31 15.56 7.15
CA SER A 174 -1.09 15.55 7.58
C SER A 174 -1.86 16.81 7.17
N SER A 175 -1.18 17.85 6.67
CA SER A 175 -1.81 19.03 6.07
C SER A 175 -2.42 18.76 4.69
N LEU A 176 -2.13 17.61 4.07
CA LEU A 176 -2.83 17.17 2.86
C LEU A 176 -4.32 16.93 3.16
N ASP A 177 -5.17 17.26 2.18
CA ASP A 177 -6.61 17.07 2.31
C ASP A 177 -6.98 15.60 2.58
N ASP A 178 -7.99 15.35 3.41
CA ASP A 178 -8.53 14.00 3.67
C ASP A 178 -8.95 13.29 2.37
N ASP A 179 -9.38 14.04 1.35
CA ASP A 179 -9.78 13.50 0.05
C ASP A 179 -8.61 12.95 -0.78
N VAL A 180 -7.38 13.27 -0.36
CA VAL A 180 -6.11 12.75 -0.84
C VAL A 180 -5.60 11.62 0.07
N LEU A 181 -5.56 11.85 1.38
CA LEU A 181 -4.95 10.90 2.32
C LEU A 181 -5.77 9.62 2.47
N ARG A 182 -7.10 9.70 2.52
CA ARG A 182 -7.93 8.53 2.82
C ARG A 182 -7.89 7.45 1.72
N PRO A 183 -7.97 7.77 0.41
CA PRO A 183 -7.77 6.78 -0.65
C PRO A 183 -6.40 6.08 -0.58
N LEU A 184 -5.34 6.83 -0.26
CA LEU A 184 -3.99 6.27 -0.08
C LEU A 184 -3.91 5.35 1.14
N ALA A 185 -4.48 5.76 2.28
CA ALA A 185 -4.54 4.93 3.48
C ALA A 185 -5.23 3.60 3.23
N VAL A 186 -6.36 3.59 2.49
CA VAL A 186 -7.09 2.36 2.13
C VAL A 186 -6.22 1.37 1.34
N LEU A 187 -5.21 1.83 0.61
CA LEU A 187 -4.32 0.97 -0.17
C LEU A 187 -3.18 0.36 0.67
N HIS A 188 -3.15 0.62 1.98
CA HIS A 188 -2.14 0.09 2.90
C HIS A 188 -2.80 -0.77 4.00
N PRO A 189 -2.31 -1.99 4.26
CA PRO A 189 -2.81 -2.83 5.35
C PRO A 189 -2.34 -2.35 6.73
N ASP A 190 -1.20 -1.66 6.80
CA ASP A 190 -0.61 -1.11 8.01
C ASP A 190 -0.73 0.41 8.00
N GLN A 191 -1.42 0.99 8.98
CA GLN A 191 -1.80 2.40 8.95
C GLN A 191 -1.48 3.13 10.27
N HIS A 192 -0.90 4.32 10.13
CA HIS A 192 -0.81 5.35 11.15
C HIS A 192 -1.34 6.67 10.56
N HIS A 193 -2.48 7.14 11.06
CA HIS A 193 -3.15 8.34 10.55
C HIS A 193 -3.59 9.26 11.69
N GLY A 194 -2.63 9.88 12.39
CA GLY A 194 -2.92 10.84 13.48
C GLY A 194 -3.79 10.26 14.60
N GLY A 195 -3.62 8.97 14.92
CA GLY A 195 -4.41 8.26 15.93
C GLY A 195 -5.81 7.80 15.47
N ARG A 196 -6.22 8.07 14.23
CA ARG A 196 -7.46 7.51 13.66
C ARG A 196 -7.35 5.98 13.58
N GLU A 197 -8.44 5.32 13.91
CA GLU A 197 -8.55 3.87 13.76
C GLU A 197 -8.70 3.53 12.27
N PRO A 198 -7.91 2.58 11.74
CA PRO A 198 -8.08 2.12 10.37
C PRO A 198 -9.37 1.30 10.28
N LEU A 199 -10.29 1.76 9.44
CA LEU A 199 -11.57 1.09 9.24
C LEU A 199 -11.47 -0.02 8.20
N GLY A 200 -10.83 0.23 7.06
CA GLY A 200 -10.75 -0.76 5.98
C GLY A 200 -9.51 -0.63 5.11
N CYS A 201 -9.23 -1.69 4.36
CA CYS A 201 -8.18 -1.72 3.34
C CYS A 201 -8.63 -2.45 2.07
N LEU A 202 -8.06 -2.02 0.94
CA LEU A 202 -8.17 -2.62 -0.38
C LEU A 202 -6.79 -3.14 -0.78
N CYS A 203 -6.58 -4.45 -0.68
CA CYS A 203 -5.28 -5.10 -0.92
C CYS A 203 -5.38 -6.16 -2.01
N GLU A 204 -4.24 -6.56 -2.56
CA GLU A 204 -4.19 -7.72 -3.44
C GLU A 204 -4.34 -9.05 -2.66
N ARG A 205 -5.00 -10.02 -3.29
CA ARG A 205 -5.12 -11.41 -2.82
C ARG A 205 -4.99 -12.35 -4.01
N GLY A 206 -3.75 -12.66 -4.38
CA GLY A 206 -3.47 -13.43 -5.59
C GLY A 206 -4.04 -12.70 -6.82
N PRO A 207 -4.91 -13.32 -7.64
CA PRO A 207 -5.48 -12.65 -8.82
C PRO A 207 -6.65 -11.70 -8.48
N TRP A 208 -7.07 -11.57 -7.22
CA TRP A 208 -8.24 -10.79 -6.81
C TRP A 208 -7.85 -9.55 -6.01
N LEU A 209 -8.71 -8.54 -6.03
CA LEU A 209 -8.70 -7.50 -5.00
C LEU A 209 -9.52 -7.97 -3.81
N SER A 210 -9.09 -7.61 -2.61
CA SER A 210 -9.77 -7.94 -1.36
C SER A 210 -10.07 -6.66 -0.60
N LEU A 211 -11.34 -6.44 -0.29
CA LEU A 211 -11.78 -5.35 0.58
C LEU A 211 -12.01 -5.92 1.99
N ARG A 212 -11.34 -5.35 2.99
CA ARG A 212 -11.32 -5.86 4.36
C ARG A 212 -11.70 -4.80 5.38
N GLY A 213 -12.11 -5.25 6.57
CA GLY A 213 -12.48 -4.39 7.70
C GLY A 213 -13.91 -3.89 7.59
N GLU A 214 -14.10 -2.59 7.75
CA GLU A 214 -15.39 -1.93 7.76
C GLU A 214 -15.43 -0.80 6.73
N VAL A 215 -16.54 -0.73 5.97
CA VAL A 215 -16.81 0.39 5.07
C VAL A 215 -18.11 1.05 5.47
N ASP A 216 -17.98 2.20 6.13
CA ASP A 216 -19.06 3.09 6.49
C ASP A 216 -19.11 4.32 5.56
N GLN A 217 -20.05 5.23 5.84
CA GLN A 217 -20.16 6.52 5.16
C GLN A 217 -18.85 7.32 5.15
N SER A 218 -18.02 7.22 6.20
CA SER A 218 -16.79 7.99 6.29
C SER A 218 -15.68 7.47 5.36
N LEU A 219 -15.71 6.17 5.04
CA LEU A 219 -14.71 5.52 4.19
C LEU A 219 -15.19 5.29 2.75
N ALA A 220 -16.50 5.32 2.49
CA ALA A 220 -17.09 5.01 1.19
C ALA A 220 -16.43 5.77 0.02
N ASP A 221 -16.31 7.10 0.11
CA ASP A 221 -15.70 7.89 -0.98
C ASP A 221 -14.23 7.55 -1.22
N ALA A 222 -13.49 7.21 -0.15
CA ALA A 222 -12.09 6.83 -0.26
C ALA A 222 -11.92 5.48 -0.97
N VAL A 223 -12.74 4.49 -0.59
CA VAL A 223 -12.76 3.17 -1.26
C VAL A 223 -13.20 3.30 -2.71
N LEU A 224 -14.21 4.12 -3.00
CA LEU A 224 -14.68 4.33 -4.38
C LEU A 224 -13.54 4.80 -5.29
N ARG A 225 -12.85 5.86 -4.87
CA ARG A 225 -11.75 6.47 -5.62
C ARG A 225 -10.61 5.47 -5.83
N ALA A 226 -10.13 4.87 -4.74
CA ALA A 226 -9.06 3.89 -4.79
C ALA A 226 -9.42 2.69 -5.69
N LEU A 227 -10.61 2.10 -5.50
CA LEU A 227 -11.08 0.95 -6.27
C LEU A 227 -11.16 1.28 -7.76
N VAL A 228 -11.82 2.38 -8.15
CA VAL A 228 -11.94 2.76 -9.56
C VAL A 228 -10.57 3.03 -10.18
N ASP A 229 -9.70 3.76 -9.50
CA ASP A 229 -8.40 4.15 -10.05
C ASP A 229 -7.51 2.95 -10.34
N VAL A 230 -7.44 1.99 -9.42
CA VAL A 230 -6.58 0.80 -9.56
C VAL A 230 -7.16 -0.27 -10.49
N THR A 231 -8.44 -0.18 -10.87
CA THR A 231 -9.12 -1.20 -11.70
C THR A 231 -9.53 -0.74 -13.08
N ARG A 232 -9.56 0.57 -13.35
CA ARG A 232 -10.05 1.14 -14.62
C ARG A 232 -9.41 0.56 -15.88
N ASP A 233 -8.13 0.17 -15.83
CA ASP A 233 -7.40 -0.37 -16.98
C ASP A 233 -7.33 -1.90 -16.98
N ALA A 234 -8.02 -2.56 -16.05
CA ALA A 234 -8.02 -4.02 -15.98
C ALA A 234 -8.75 -4.62 -17.19
N PRO A 235 -8.24 -5.71 -17.79
CA PRO A 235 -8.88 -6.32 -18.95
C PRO A 235 -10.13 -7.11 -18.52
N GLY A 236 -11.31 -6.64 -18.94
CA GLY A 236 -12.55 -7.41 -18.92
C GLY A 236 -13.21 -7.55 -17.56
N GLU A 237 -12.63 -8.32 -16.62
CA GLU A 237 -13.22 -8.57 -15.30
C GLU A 237 -12.23 -8.32 -14.16
N VAL A 238 -12.73 -7.68 -13.10
CA VAL A 238 -12.06 -7.57 -11.80
C VAL A 238 -12.91 -8.28 -10.74
N VAL A 239 -12.27 -9.15 -9.97
CA VAL A 239 -12.91 -9.84 -8.84
C VAL A 239 -12.60 -9.10 -7.55
N LEU A 240 -13.65 -8.69 -6.84
CA LEU A 240 -13.58 -8.11 -5.51
C LEU A 240 -14.04 -9.13 -4.46
N ASP A 241 -13.09 -9.62 -3.68
CA ASP A 241 -13.31 -10.52 -2.56
C ASP A 241 -13.73 -9.76 -1.31
N LEU A 242 -14.90 -10.14 -0.77
CA LEU A 242 -15.53 -9.52 0.39
C LEU A 242 -15.56 -10.45 1.61
N ALA A 243 -14.75 -11.52 1.61
CA ALA A 243 -14.73 -12.50 2.70
C ALA A 243 -14.31 -11.91 4.06
N ASP A 244 -13.41 -10.92 4.04
CA ASP A 244 -12.89 -10.24 5.23
C ASP A 244 -13.51 -8.85 5.43
N LEU A 245 -14.62 -8.54 4.74
CA LEU A 245 -15.40 -7.33 4.98
C LEU A 245 -16.40 -7.61 6.10
N ASP A 246 -16.10 -7.07 7.29
CA ASP A 246 -16.84 -7.28 8.53
C ASP A 246 -18.14 -6.44 8.57
N PHE A 247 -18.10 -5.24 8.02
CA PHE A 247 -19.22 -4.30 8.02
C PHE A 247 -19.32 -3.52 6.70
N LEU A 248 -20.56 -3.32 6.24
CA LEU A 248 -20.89 -2.48 5.10
C LEU A 248 -22.22 -1.79 5.38
N ASP A 249 -22.25 -0.45 5.39
CA ASP A 249 -23.50 0.31 5.49
C ASP A 249 -24.12 0.59 4.11
N VAL A 250 -25.22 1.37 4.10
CA VAL A 250 -25.92 1.75 2.86
C VAL A 250 -25.06 2.67 1.98
N ALA A 251 -24.18 3.49 2.56
CA ALA A 251 -23.27 4.34 1.81
C ALA A 251 -22.19 3.50 1.11
N GLY A 252 -21.63 2.50 1.81
CA GLY A 252 -20.70 1.53 1.23
C GLY A 252 -21.32 0.68 0.11
N ALA A 253 -22.55 0.19 0.30
CA ALA A 253 -23.24 -0.57 -0.76
C ALA A 253 -23.53 0.30 -2.01
N ARG A 254 -23.96 1.55 -1.80
CA ARG A 254 -24.13 2.53 -2.90
C ARG A 254 -22.80 2.86 -3.59
N MET A 255 -21.71 2.92 -2.84
CA MET A 255 -20.38 3.10 -3.38
C MET A 255 -20.02 1.95 -4.33
N LEU A 256 -20.25 0.69 -3.92
CA LEU A 256 -19.97 -0.46 -4.78
C LEU A 256 -20.85 -0.45 -6.04
N ALA A 257 -22.12 -0.06 -5.92
CA ALA A 257 -23.00 0.11 -7.09
C ALA A 257 -22.46 1.18 -8.06
N THR A 258 -21.93 2.26 -7.50
CA THR A 258 -21.31 3.34 -8.27
C THR A 258 -20.03 2.85 -8.96
N ALA A 259 -19.20 2.08 -8.27
CA ALA A 259 -17.99 1.49 -8.85
C ALA A 259 -18.32 0.55 -10.02
N VAL A 260 -19.31 -0.34 -9.86
CA VAL A 260 -19.80 -1.23 -10.94
C VAL A 260 -20.19 -0.42 -12.18
N ARG A 261 -20.96 0.66 -12.01
CA ARG A 261 -21.37 1.51 -13.13
C ARG A 261 -20.17 2.20 -13.80
N LEU A 262 -19.32 2.86 -13.02
CA LEU A 262 -18.17 3.62 -13.56
C LEU A 262 -17.16 2.71 -14.28
N LEU A 263 -16.96 1.49 -13.78
CA LEU A 263 -16.10 0.50 -14.42
C LEU A 263 -16.76 -0.10 -15.66
N GLY A 264 -18.07 -0.33 -15.63
CA GLY A 264 -18.82 -0.76 -16.80
C GLY A 264 -18.75 0.23 -17.98
N GLU A 265 -18.74 1.54 -17.71
CA GLU A 265 -18.58 2.60 -18.72
C GLU A 265 -17.25 2.51 -19.49
N VAL A 266 -16.21 1.92 -18.89
CA VAL A 266 -14.90 1.69 -19.51
C VAL A 266 -14.67 0.23 -19.90
N GLY A 267 -15.71 -0.61 -19.84
CA GLY A 267 -15.63 -2.02 -20.25
C GLY A 267 -15.05 -2.97 -19.21
N VAL A 268 -15.00 -2.57 -17.94
CA VAL A 268 -14.53 -3.39 -16.82
C VAL A 268 -15.72 -3.91 -15.99
N HIS A 269 -15.87 -5.23 -15.93
CA HIS A 269 -16.88 -5.90 -15.11
C HIS A 269 -16.35 -6.12 -13.69
N LEU A 270 -16.95 -5.47 -12.70
CA LEU A 270 -16.60 -5.68 -11.29
C LEU A 270 -17.49 -6.76 -10.68
N ARG A 271 -16.91 -7.93 -10.38
CA ARG A 271 -17.61 -9.07 -9.78
C ARG A 271 -17.27 -9.22 -8.31
N MET A 272 -18.27 -9.13 -7.44
CA MET A 272 -18.11 -9.31 -5.99
C MET A 272 -18.30 -10.78 -5.61
N VAL A 273 -17.45 -11.31 -4.72
CA VAL A 273 -17.49 -12.71 -4.28
C VAL A 273 -17.33 -12.84 -2.77
N ARG A 274 -17.82 -13.97 -2.23
CA ARG A 274 -17.63 -14.40 -0.84
C ARG A 274 -18.07 -13.36 0.20
N ALA A 275 -19.06 -12.53 -0.12
CA ALA A 275 -19.64 -11.58 0.83
C ALA A 275 -20.21 -12.31 2.05
N ARG A 276 -19.89 -11.83 3.25
CA ARG A 276 -20.51 -12.31 4.49
C ARG A 276 -22.01 -11.98 4.48
N ARG A 277 -22.82 -12.76 5.20
CA ARG A 277 -24.30 -12.64 5.19
C ARG A 277 -24.83 -11.21 5.39
N LEU A 278 -24.26 -10.44 6.33
CA LEU A 278 -24.71 -9.08 6.59
C LEU A 278 -24.35 -8.13 5.44
N VAL A 279 -23.12 -8.21 4.93
CA VAL A 279 -22.68 -7.48 3.73
C VAL A 279 -23.55 -7.84 2.53
N GLY A 280 -23.82 -9.12 2.31
CA GLY A 280 -24.68 -9.61 1.23
C GLY A 280 -26.07 -8.98 1.24
N ARG A 281 -26.69 -8.85 2.41
CA ARG A 281 -28.00 -8.18 2.56
C ARG A 281 -27.96 -6.70 2.18
N CYS A 282 -26.87 -6.00 2.48
CA CYS A 282 -26.71 -4.61 2.06
C CYS A 282 -26.51 -4.51 0.54
N LEU A 283 -25.81 -5.45 -0.08
CA LEU A 283 -25.63 -5.54 -1.53
C LEU A 283 -26.95 -5.84 -2.26
N GLU A 284 -27.80 -6.70 -1.70
CA GLU A 284 -29.13 -7.03 -2.24
C GLU A 284 -30.02 -5.77 -2.40
N LEU A 285 -29.88 -4.76 -1.53
CA LEU A 285 -30.65 -3.51 -1.64
C LEU A 285 -30.32 -2.68 -2.89
N PHE A 286 -29.23 -3.01 -3.58
CA PHE A 286 -28.73 -2.30 -4.76
C PHE A 286 -28.58 -3.24 -5.98
N ASP A 287 -29.22 -4.41 -5.95
CA ASP A 287 -29.16 -5.42 -7.01
C ASP A 287 -27.72 -5.89 -7.32
N LEU A 288 -26.83 -5.89 -6.31
CA LEU A 288 -25.42 -6.28 -6.43
C LEU A 288 -25.11 -7.72 -6.01
N ALA A 289 -26.13 -8.50 -5.66
CA ALA A 289 -25.96 -9.87 -5.17
C ALA A 289 -25.83 -10.93 -6.28
N ASP A 290 -26.04 -10.54 -7.54
CA ASP A 290 -26.01 -11.47 -8.66
C ASP A 290 -24.57 -11.93 -8.97
N GLY A 291 -24.31 -13.22 -8.75
CA GLY A 291 -23.00 -13.86 -8.91
C GLY A 291 -22.45 -14.51 -7.64
N GLN A 292 -23.16 -14.43 -6.51
CA GLN A 292 -22.77 -15.10 -5.27
C GLN A 292 -22.88 -16.62 -5.39
N ALA A 293 -21.76 -17.30 -5.62
CA ALA A 293 -21.56 -18.62 -5.05
C ALA A 293 -21.46 -18.43 -3.54
N ILE A 294 -22.61 -18.52 -2.85
CA ILE A 294 -22.67 -18.53 -1.40
C ILE A 294 -21.99 -19.82 -0.94
N CYS A 295 -20.71 -19.76 -0.59
CA CYS A 295 -20.09 -20.84 0.16
C CYS A 295 -20.74 -20.87 1.54
N THR A 296 -21.49 -21.94 1.80
CA THR A 296 -22.05 -22.28 3.11
C THR A 296 -20.99 -22.80 4.05
#